data_AF-A0A2D5XYW6-F1
#
_entry.id   AF-A0A2D5XYW6-F1
#
_cell.length_a   1.000
_cell.length_b   1.000
_cell.length_c   1.000
_cell.angle_alpha   90.00
_cell.angle_beta   90.00
_cell.angle_gamma   90.00
#
_symmetry.space_group_name_H-M   'P 1'
#
loop_
_entity.id
_entity.type
_entity.pdbx_description
1 polymer ?
#
loop_
_entity_poly.entity_id
_entity_poly.type
_entity_poly.pdbx_seq_one_letter_code
_entity_poly.pdbx_strand_id
1 'polypeptide(L)'
;MKQKFVETLKVPEGAACTYEDGVLVCKQGDVELKKTLDYPHMQVAIKGNEVTLTCPAGNKRHYAYVNTYRKHVQNMFLGLKEPFVYSLEIAHVHFPMTVKVDGDKVSVTNFLGEKTPRFAKILPGVQVEIKENIITVTSNDKEAAGQTAANLERATRLKGRDRRIFQDGIYITEKSDRKVSELDPVEEEVTAPEKEEGPKAEIEVEAKEEKKDG
;
A
#
# COMPACT_ATOMS: atom_id res chain seq x y z
N MET A 1 -2.47 -17.90 -20.93
CA MET A 1 -2.31 -16.88 -21.98
C MET A 1 -1.86 -15.59 -21.33
N LYS A 2 -0.86 -14.90 -21.89
CA LYS A 2 -0.39 -13.61 -21.36
C LYS A 2 -1.37 -12.54 -21.81
N GLN A 3 -1.93 -11.78 -20.87
CA GLN A 3 -2.89 -10.72 -21.15
C GLN A 3 -2.24 -9.36 -20.87
N LYS A 4 -2.57 -8.37 -21.70
CA LYS A 4 -2.21 -6.98 -21.44
C LYS A 4 -3.10 -6.46 -20.31
N PHE A 5 -2.51 -5.76 -19.35
CA PHE A 5 -3.24 -5.17 -18.24
C PHE A 5 -2.89 -3.68 -18.16
N VAL A 6 -3.93 -2.86 -18.06
CA VAL A 6 -3.82 -1.41 -17.96
C VAL A 6 -4.70 -0.99 -16.79
N GLU A 7 -4.12 -0.27 -15.85
CA GLU A 7 -4.81 0.31 -14.71
C GLU A 7 -4.56 1.80 -14.69
N THR A 8 -5.64 2.55 -14.48
CA THR A 8 -5.59 4.02 -14.51
C THR A 8 -6.08 4.55 -13.17
N LEU A 9 -5.34 5.49 -12.61
CA LEU A 9 -5.67 6.17 -11.35
C LEU A 9 -5.78 7.68 -11.60
N LYS A 10 -6.92 8.26 -11.24
CA LYS A 10 -7.13 9.71 -11.29
C LYS A 10 -6.35 10.39 -10.16
N VAL A 11 -5.56 11.40 -10.52
CA VAL A 11 -4.83 12.23 -9.55
C VAL A 11 -5.83 13.16 -8.85
N PRO A 12 -5.77 13.30 -7.52
CA PRO A 12 -6.66 14.22 -6.80
C PRO A 12 -6.40 15.69 -7.17
N GLU A 13 -7.45 16.51 -7.14
CA GLU A 13 -7.38 17.93 -7.49
C GLU A 13 -6.30 18.67 -6.67
N GLY A 14 -5.37 19.33 -7.37
CA GLY A 14 -4.28 20.10 -6.76
C GLY A 14 -3.02 19.33 -6.42
N ALA A 15 -2.95 18.02 -6.71
CA ALA A 15 -1.71 17.24 -6.57
C ALA A 15 -0.92 17.21 -7.88
N ALA A 16 0.39 17.44 -7.81
CA ALA A 16 1.33 17.28 -8.92
C ALA A 16 2.10 15.96 -8.76
N CYS A 17 2.08 15.11 -9.77
CA CYS A 17 2.81 13.85 -9.79
C CYS A 17 3.88 13.88 -10.88
N THR A 18 5.12 13.51 -10.54
CA THR A 18 6.21 13.30 -11.50
C THR A 18 6.74 11.87 -11.35
N TYR A 19 7.15 11.28 -12.46
CA TYR A 19 7.75 9.95 -12.48
C TYR A 19 9.10 10.02 -13.19
N GLU A 20 10.16 9.80 -12.43
CA GLU A 20 11.55 9.87 -12.90
C GLU A 20 12.31 8.63 -12.38
N ASP A 21 13.04 7.96 -13.26
CA ASP A 21 13.95 6.83 -12.94
C ASP A 21 13.37 5.76 -12.00
N GLY A 22 12.11 5.35 -12.20
CA GLY A 22 11.48 4.32 -11.37
C GLY A 22 10.91 4.85 -10.05
N VAL A 23 10.95 6.16 -9.80
CA VAL A 23 10.43 6.80 -8.59
C VAL A 23 9.26 7.71 -8.94
N LEU A 24 8.12 7.44 -8.32
CA LEU A 24 6.96 8.32 -8.34
C LEU A 24 7.08 9.33 -7.19
N VAL A 25 7.07 10.62 -7.53
CA VAL A 25 7.05 11.73 -6.58
C VAL A 25 5.71 12.42 -6.72
N CYS A 26 4.95 12.48 -5.63
CA CYS A 26 3.69 13.20 -5.57
C CYS A 26 3.80 14.36 -4.58
N LYS A 27 3.38 15.56 -5.00
CA LYS A 27 3.42 16.77 -4.19
C LYS A 27 2.03 17.39 -4.11
N GLN A 28 1.66 17.83 -2.91
CA GLN A 28 0.45 18.63 -2.70
C GLN A 28 0.74 19.63 -1.58
N GLY A 29 0.76 20.93 -1.92
CA GLY A 29 1.17 21.99 -1.00
C GLY A 29 2.58 21.76 -0.47
N ASP A 30 2.72 21.72 0.86
CA ASP A 30 4.00 21.51 1.57
C ASP A 30 4.38 20.03 1.78
N VAL A 31 3.52 19.09 1.35
CA VAL A 31 3.73 17.65 1.56
C VAL A 31 4.29 17.00 0.29
N GLU A 32 5.44 16.35 0.43
CA GLU A 32 6.07 15.54 -0.63
C GLU A 32 6.12 14.06 -0.23
N LEU A 33 5.59 13.19 -1.08
CA LEU A 33 5.65 11.74 -0.92
C LEU A 33 6.42 11.11 -2.08
N LYS A 34 7.30 10.17 -1.78
CA LYS A 34 8.14 9.48 -2.77
C LYS A 34 7.96 7.98 -2.65
N LYS A 35 7.78 7.29 -3.77
CA LYS A 35 7.66 5.84 -3.81
C LYS A 35 8.37 5.25 -5.02
N THR A 36 9.25 4.30 -4.78
CA THR A 36 9.90 3.53 -5.85
C THR A 36 8.91 2.51 -6.42
N LEU A 37 8.60 2.66 -7.70
CA LEU A 37 7.77 1.78 -8.51
C LEU A 37 8.64 1.21 -9.64
N ASP A 38 9.63 0.42 -9.26
CA ASP A 38 10.52 -0.26 -10.19
C ASP A 38 10.21 -1.75 -10.18
N TYR A 39 9.60 -2.24 -11.26
CA TYR A 39 9.34 -3.65 -11.46
C TYR A 39 9.57 -4.04 -12.93
N PRO A 40 10.35 -5.11 -13.19
CA PRO A 40 10.58 -5.58 -14.55
C PRO A 40 9.26 -5.87 -15.28
N HIS A 41 9.11 -5.36 -16.50
CA HIS A 41 7.91 -5.52 -17.34
C HIS A 41 6.67 -4.73 -16.88
N MET A 42 6.82 -3.76 -15.99
CA MET A 42 5.80 -2.75 -15.70
C MET A 42 6.25 -1.40 -16.27
N GLN A 43 5.32 -0.68 -16.89
CA GLN A 43 5.50 0.68 -17.38
C GLN A 43 4.56 1.60 -16.61
N VAL A 44 5.12 2.63 -15.99
CA VAL A 44 4.36 3.71 -15.35
C VAL A 44 4.43 4.92 -16.26
N ALA A 45 3.29 5.46 -16.64
CA ALA A 45 3.19 6.68 -17.42
C ALA A 45 2.20 7.63 -16.75
N ILE A 46 2.54 8.93 -16.76
CA ILE A 46 1.63 9.99 -16.32
C ILE A 46 1.07 10.64 -17.58
N LYS A 47 -0.24 10.50 -17.80
CA LYS A 47 -0.96 11.11 -18.92
C LYS A 47 -1.86 12.20 -18.37
N GLY A 48 -1.38 13.45 -18.40
CA GLY A 48 -2.12 14.58 -17.85
C GLY A 48 -2.39 14.40 -16.35
N ASN A 49 -3.66 14.25 -15.98
CA ASN A 49 -4.13 14.05 -14.59
C ASN A 49 -4.34 12.57 -14.21
N GLU A 50 -3.85 11.63 -15.01
CA GLU A 50 -4.01 10.20 -14.74
C GLU A 50 -2.65 9.49 -14.69
N VAL A 51 -2.48 8.66 -13.67
CA VAL A 51 -1.34 7.73 -13.56
C VAL A 51 -1.77 6.39 -14.14
N THR A 52 -1.14 6.00 -15.25
CA THR A 52 -1.41 4.72 -15.93
C THR A 52 -0.30 3.73 -15.59
N LEU A 53 -0.69 2.58 -15.01
CA LEU A 53 0.16 1.42 -14.79
C LEU A 53 -0.14 0.40 -15.90
N THR A 54 0.83 0.15 -16.78
CA THR A 54 0.69 -0.78 -17.91
C THR A 54 1.62 -1.97 -17.76
N CYS A 55 1.09 -3.18 -17.92
CA CYS A 55 1.87 -4.39 -18.11
C CYS A 55 1.53 -4.99 -19.50
N PRO A 56 2.46 -4.94 -20.48
CA PRO A 56 2.19 -5.39 -21.85
C PRO A 56 1.98 -6.91 -21.97
N ALA A 57 2.60 -7.70 -21.09
CA ALA A 57 2.50 -9.16 -21.08
C ALA A 57 2.46 -9.70 -19.65
N GLY A 58 1.27 -9.75 -19.06
CA GLY A 58 1.04 -10.15 -17.68
C GLY A 58 0.75 -11.65 -17.50
N ASN A 59 1.41 -12.26 -16.52
CA ASN A 59 0.92 -13.49 -15.87
C ASN A 59 0.12 -13.10 -14.61
N LYS A 60 -0.57 -14.06 -13.97
CA LYS A 60 -1.30 -13.83 -12.70
C LYS A 60 -0.45 -13.15 -11.61
N ARG A 61 0.87 -13.41 -11.58
CA ARG A 61 1.81 -12.73 -10.69
C ARG A 61 1.97 -11.24 -11.04
N HIS A 62 2.12 -10.92 -12.31
CA HIS A 62 2.27 -9.53 -12.77
C HIS A 62 1.01 -8.71 -12.44
N TYR A 63 -0.17 -9.31 -12.59
CA TYR A 63 -1.43 -8.69 -12.15
C TYR A 63 -1.43 -8.35 -10.65
N ALA A 64 -0.97 -9.27 -9.79
CA ALA A 64 -0.87 -9.01 -8.35
C ALA A 64 0.10 -7.87 -8.03
N TYR A 65 1.21 -7.73 -8.77
CA TYR A 65 2.14 -6.61 -8.62
C TYR A 65 1.50 -5.28 -9.02
N VAL A 66 0.84 -5.21 -10.19
CA VAL A 66 0.17 -3.98 -10.63
C VAL A 66 -0.88 -3.54 -9.61
N ASN A 67 -1.70 -4.46 -9.09
CA ASN A 67 -2.68 -4.13 -8.07
C ASN A 67 -2.04 -3.66 -6.75
N THR A 68 -0.89 -4.23 -6.39
CA THR A 68 -0.13 -3.78 -5.20
C THR A 68 0.32 -2.34 -5.38
N TYR A 69 0.92 -2.02 -6.53
CA TYR A 69 1.33 -0.66 -6.87
C TYR A 69 0.16 0.30 -7.00
N ARG A 70 -0.96 -0.14 -7.59
CA ARG A 70 -2.22 0.62 -7.63
C ARG A 70 -2.63 1.05 -6.22
N LYS A 71 -2.56 0.14 -5.25
CA LYS A 71 -2.88 0.44 -3.85
C LYS A 71 -1.85 1.33 -3.17
N HIS A 72 -0.56 1.18 -3.45
CA HIS A 72 0.45 2.12 -2.95
C HIS A 72 0.20 3.55 -3.44
N VAL A 73 -0.06 3.72 -4.74
CA VAL A 73 -0.37 5.03 -5.33
C VAL A 73 -1.66 5.62 -4.76
N GLN A 74 -2.71 4.79 -4.62
CA GLN A 74 -3.97 5.22 -3.99
C GLN A 74 -3.76 5.68 -2.53
N ASN A 75 -2.95 4.96 -1.75
CA ASN A 75 -2.62 5.36 -0.38
C ASN A 75 -1.81 6.66 -0.33
N MET A 76 -0.90 6.89 -1.28
CA MET A 76 -0.18 8.16 -1.39
C MET A 76 -1.15 9.32 -1.63
N PHE A 77 -2.08 9.17 -2.58
CA PHE A 77 -3.08 10.22 -2.86
C PHE A 77 -3.97 10.53 -1.66
N LEU A 78 -4.36 9.51 -0.90
CA LEU A 78 -5.10 9.71 0.35
C LEU A 78 -4.26 10.45 1.40
N GLY A 79 -2.98 10.08 1.53
CA GLY A 79 -2.04 10.69 2.47
C GLY A 79 -1.69 12.15 2.16
N LEU A 80 -1.79 12.57 0.89
CA LEU A 80 -1.63 13.96 0.50
C LEU A 80 -2.80 14.86 0.94
N LYS A 81 -4.02 14.30 0.99
CA LYS A 81 -5.21 15.04 1.44
C LYS A 81 -5.30 15.11 2.96
N GLU A 82 -5.11 13.96 3.61
CA GLU A 82 -5.30 13.83 5.06
C GLU A 82 -4.30 12.83 5.67
N PRO A 83 -3.69 13.16 6.81
CA PRO A 83 -2.72 12.29 7.47
C PRO A 83 -3.36 10.97 7.95
N PHE A 84 -2.54 9.94 8.05
CA PHE A 84 -2.86 8.66 8.68
C PHE A 84 -2.53 8.74 10.18
N VAL A 85 -3.48 8.33 11.00
CA VAL A 85 -3.36 8.33 12.47
C VAL A 85 -3.51 6.91 13.00
N TYR A 86 -2.57 6.49 13.84
CA TYR A 86 -2.61 5.23 14.57
C TYR A 86 -2.65 5.53 16.07
N SER A 87 -3.57 4.87 16.77
CA SER A 87 -3.67 4.95 18.22
C SER A 87 -3.06 3.68 18.83
N LEU A 88 -2.19 3.87 19.83
CA LEU A 88 -1.63 2.79 20.63
C LEU A 88 -1.89 3.07 22.11
N GLU A 89 -1.98 2.01 22.90
CA GLU A 89 -2.22 2.08 24.33
C GLU A 89 -1.12 1.34 25.10
N ILE A 90 -0.67 1.94 26.20
CA ILE A 90 0.32 1.40 27.12
C ILE A 90 -0.41 0.62 28.21
N ALA A 91 -0.33 -0.70 28.17
CA ALA A 91 -0.91 -1.59 29.18
C ALA A 91 0.18 -2.06 30.15
N HIS A 92 -0.08 -1.95 31.45
CA HIS A 92 0.80 -2.44 32.51
C HIS A 92 -0.03 -2.95 33.70
N VAL A 93 0.41 -4.04 34.34
CA VAL A 93 -0.30 -4.61 35.51
C VAL A 93 0.38 -4.22 36.83
N HIS A 94 1.69 -4.41 36.93
CA HIS A 94 2.42 -4.21 38.20
C HIS A 94 3.50 -3.14 38.12
N PHE A 95 4.27 -3.10 37.02
CA PHE A 95 5.37 -2.16 36.89
C PHE A 95 4.93 -0.97 36.02
N PRO A 96 4.80 0.25 36.58
CA PRO A 96 4.45 1.41 35.78
C PRO A 96 5.57 1.70 34.78
N MET A 97 5.23 1.66 33.50
CA MET A 97 6.16 1.94 32.41
C MET A 97 6.19 3.43 32.11
N THR A 98 7.36 3.98 31.80
CA THR A 98 7.46 5.35 31.29
C THR A 98 7.93 5.31 29.85
N VAL A 99 7.17 5.93 28.96
CA VAL A 99 7.46 6.03 27.53
C VAL A 99 7.77 7.50 27.21
N LYS A 100 8.89 7.75 26.54
CA LYS A 100 9.33 9.11 26.16
C LYS A 100 9.77 9.16 24.71
N VAL A 101 9.55 10.28 24.05
CA VAL A 101 10.07 10.55 22.71
C VAL A 101 11.41 11.25 22.84
N ASP A 102 12.47 10.60 22.37
CA ASP A 102 13.85 11.07 22.33
C ASP A 102 14.25 11.34 20.87
N GLY A 103 13.81 12.47 20.33
CA GLY A 103 14.05 12.84 18.93
C GLY A 103 13.49 11.80 17.96
N ASP A 104 14.36 11.08 17.26
CA ASP A 104 14.01 10.07 16.25
C ASP A 104 13.71 8.67 16.83
N LYS A 105 13.63 8.54 18.16
CA LYS A 105 13.39 7.27 18.84
C LYS A 105 12.40 7.45 19.99
N VAL A 106 11.70 6.36 20.34
CA VAL A 106 10.91 6.29 21.56
C VAL A 106 11.62 5.38 22.54
N SER A 107 11.88 5.88 23.74
CA SER A 107 12.43 5.09 24.85
C SER A 107 11.32 4.59 25.76
N VAL A 108 11.42 3.31 26.14
CA VAL A 108 10.53 2.66 27.10
C VAL A 108 11.40 2.23 28.29
N THR A 109 11.16 2.84 29.45
CA THR A 109 11.84 2.53 30.71
C THR A 109 10.93 1.76 31.65
N ASN A 110 11.53 0.95 32.53
CA ASN A 110 10.84 0.14 33.54
C ASN A 110 9.90 -0.94 32.97
N PHE A 111 10.15 -1.42 31.75
CA PHE A 111 9.43 -2.55 31.16
C PHE A 111 9.68 -3.81 32.00
N LEU A 112 8.65 -4.34 32.67
CA LEU A 112 8.74 -5.52 33.56
C LEU A 112 9.80 -5.40 34.68
N GLY A 113 10.19 -4.18 35.06
CA GLY A 113 11.26 -3.93 36.03
C GLY A 113 12.69 -4.02 35.47
N GLU A 114 12.86 -4.06 34.13
CA GLU A 114 14.17 -3.99 33.49
C GLU A 114 14.86 -2.63 33.76
N LYS A 115 16.14 -2.67 34.16
CA LYS A 115 16.96 -1.46 34.35
C LYS A 115 17.38 -0.81 33.02
N THR A 116 17.46 -1.60 31.96
CA THR A 116 17.89 -1.15 30.63
C THR A 116 16.69 -0.64 29.83
N PRO A 117 16.72 0.60 29.32
CA PRO A 117 15.66 1.11 28.46
C PRO A 117 15.61 0.35 27.14
N ARG A 118 14.40 0.19 26.60
CA ARG A 118 14.18 -0.31 25.24
C ARG A 118 13.93 0.85 24.30
N PHE A 119 14.33 0.71 23.04
CA PHE A 119 14.21 1.76 22.04
C PHE A 119 13.41 1.28 20.83
N ALA A 120 12.48 2.11 20.37
CA ALA A 120 11.80 1.97 19.09
C ALA A 120 12.23 3.10 18.16
N LYS A 121 12.51 2.77 16.89
CA LYS A 121 12.89 3.76 15.87
C LYS A 121 11.65 4.41 15.26
N ILE A 122 11.64 5.74 15.20
CA ILE A 122 10.66 6.55 14.47
C ILE A 122 11.20 6.73 13.04
N LEU A 123 10.33 6.55 12.04
CA LEU A 123 10.68 6.81 10.65
C LEU A 123 10.57 8.30 10.32
N PRO A 124 11.35 8.79 9.32
CA PRO A 124 11.30 10.20 8.94
C PRO A 124 9.88 10.58 8.48
N GLY A 125 9.44 11.78 8.83
CA GLY A 125 8.11 12.29 8.48
C GLY A 125 6.97 11.81 9.38
N VAL A 126 7.28 11.09 10.46
CA VAL A 126 6.30 10.60 11.45
C VAL A 126 6.36 11.43 12.73
N GLN A 127 5.20 11.89 13.20
CA GLN A 127 5.05 12.57 14.48
C GLN A 127 4.46 11.59 15.50
N VAL A 128 5.02 11.58 16.71
CA VAL A 128 4.56 10.72 17.82
C VAL A 128 4.21 11.61 19.00
N GLU A 129 2.96 11.59 19.42
CA GLU A 129 2.46 12.24 20.62
C GLU A 129 2.18 11.21 21.70
N ILE A 130 2.50 11.53 22.95
CA ILE A 130 2.21 10.67 24.11
C ILE A 130 1.33 11.47 25.08
N LYS A 131 0.12 10.96 25.34
CA LYS A 131 -0.86 11.53 26.26
C LYS A 131 -1.24 10.46 27.28
N GLU A 132 -0.63 10.54 28.47
CA GLU A 132 -0.79 9.56 29.56
C GLU A 132 -0.48 8.13 29.08
N ASN A 133 -1.51 7.32 28.86
CA ASN A 133 -1.41 5.93 28.43
C ASN A 133 -1.61 5.75 26.92
N ILE A 134 -2.00 6.80 26.20
CA ILE A 134 -2.29 6.76 24.76
C ILE A 134 -1.13 7.36 23.99
N ILE A 135 -0.65 6.64 22.98
CA ILE A 135 0.35 7.09 22.02
C ILE A 135 -0.34 7.28 20.68
N THR A 136 -0.25 8.47 20.11
CA THR A 136 -0.80 8.80 18.80
C THR A 136 0.34 8.96 17.81
N VAL A 137 0.32 8.18 16.73
CA VAL A 137 1.31 8.22 15.65
C VAL A 137 0.65 8.79 14.40
N THR A 138 1.12 9.95 13.94
CA THR A 138 0.55 10.69 12.82
C THR A 138 1.58 10.84 11.70
N SER A 139 1.20 10.52 10.46
CA SER A 139 2.07 10.67 9.29
C SER A 139 1.28 10.72 7.98
N ASN A 140 1.80 11.43 6.98
CA ASN A 140 1.21 11.48 5.63
C ASN A 140 1.50 10.21 4.83
N ASP A 141 2.57 9.47 5.16
CA ASP A 141 2.84 8.14 4.60
C ASP A 141 2.29 7.04 5.52
N LYS A 142 1.37 6.23 4.97
CA LYS A 142 0.74 5.09 5.66
C LYS A 142 1.77 4.03 6.07
N GLU A 143 2.78 3.79 5.24
CA GLU A 143 3.81 2.78 5.52
C GLU A 143 4.72 3.23 6.65
N ALA A 144 5.17 4.48 6.62
CA ALA A 144 5.98 5.06 7.68
C ALA A 144 5.24 5.09 9.03
N ALA A 145 3.95 5.46 9.01
CA ALA A 145 3.08 5.47 10.18
C ALA A 145 2.93 4.06 10.78
N GLY A 146 2.51 3.10 9.96
CA GLY A 146 2.26 1.72 10.38
C GLY A 146 3.53 1.00 10.84
N GLN A 147 4.66 1.25 10.17
CA GLN A 147 5.94 0.66 10.57
C GLN A 147 6.44 1.25 11.89
N THR A 148 6.23 2.54 12.14
CA THR A 148 6.58 3.17 13.43
C THR A 148 5.71 2.61 14.56
N ALA A 149 4.39 2.48 14.35
CA ALA A 149 3.49 1.85 15.29
C ALA A 149 3.89 0.38 15.58
N ALA A 150 4.24 -0.38 14.54
CA ALA A 150 4.72 -1.75 14.70
C ALA A 150 6.07 -1.84 15.43
N ASN A 151 6.97 -0.88 15.24
CA ASN A 151 8.25 -0.83 15.94
C ASN A 151 8.04 -0.66 17.46
N LEU A 152 7.06 0.16 17.86
CA LEU A 152 6.71 0.38 19.27
C LEU A 152 6.19 -0.91 19.92
N GLU A 153 5.18 -1.55 19.31
CA GLU A 153 4.64 -2.82 19.81
C GLU A 153 5.73 -3.90 19.87
N ARG A 154 6.58 -3.97 18.84
CA ARG A 154 7.67 -4.96 18.79
C ARG A 154 8.75 -4.71 19.83
N ALA A 155 9.01 -3.45 20.21
CA ALA A 155 9.99 -3.13 21.25
C ALA A 155 9.57 -3.70 22.61
N THR A 156 8.27 -3.70 22.91
CA THR A 156 7.70 -4.28 24.13
C THR A 156 7.33 -5.76 24.00
N ARG A 157 7.70 -6.44 22.90
CA ARG A 157 7.40 -7.86 22.75
C ARG A 157 8.27 -8.71 23.69
N LEU A 158 7.60 -9.41 24.61
CA LEU A 158 8.22 -10.34 25.53
C LEU A 158 8.51 -11.69 24.85
N LYS A 159 9.71 -12.24 25.08
CA LYS A 159 10.12 -13.59 24.65
C LYS A 159 10.43 -14.44 25.88
N GLY A 160 10.09 -15.73 25.85
CA GLY A 160 10.45 -16.67 26.93
C GLY A 160 9.57 -16.63 28.19
N ARG A 161 8.43 -15.94 28.16
CA ARG A 161 7.41 -15.96 29.22
C ARG A 161 6.01 -16.13 28.61
N ASP A 162 5.06 -16.57 29.43
CA ASP A 162 3.66 -16.70 29.01
C ASP A 162 2.99 -15.32 28.91
N ARG A 163 2.57 -14.97 27.69
CA ARG A 163 1.90 -13.70 27.38
C ARG A 163 0.50 -13.57 27.95
N ARG A 164 -0.12 -14.68 28.38
CA ARG A 164 -1.46 -14.67 28.99
C ARG A 164 -1.41 -14.09 30.40
N ILE A 165 -0.28 -14.28 31.09
CA ILE A 165 -0.02 -13.80 32.44
C ILE A 165 0.69 -12.44 32.39
N PHE A 166 1.71 -12.32 31.52
CA PHE A 166 2.46 -11.08 31.34
C PHE A 166 1.95 -10.33 30.12
N GLN A 167 0.98 -9.44 30.35
CA GLN A 167 0.33 -8.64 29.31
C GLN A 167 0.95 -7.25 29.13
N ASP A 168 1.90 -6.85 29.98
CA ASP A 168 2.56 -5.56 29.93
C ASP A 168 3.18 -5.30 28.53
N GLY A 169 2.86 -4.15 27.94
CA GLY A 169 3.37 -3.75 26.64
C GLY A 169 2.58 -2.60 26.01
N ILE A 170 3.02 -2.20 24.83
CA ILE A 170 2.33 -1.21 24.00
C ILE A 170 1.59 -1.96 22.89
N TYR A 171 0.30 -1.68 22.73
CA TYR A 171 -0.54 -2.34 21.74
C TYR A 171 -1.19 -1.33 20.81
N ILE A 172 -1.34 -1.70 19.55
CA ILE A 172 -2.10 -0.90 18.58
C ILE A 172 -3.59 -1.11 18.86
N THR A 173 -4.30 -0.05 19.23
CA THR A 173 -5.74 -0.08 19.50
C THR A 173 -6.55 0.27 18.26
N GLU A 174 -6.11 1.31 17.54
CA GLU A 174 -6.78 1.76 16.31
C GLU A 174 -5.78 1.84 15.17
N LYS A 175 -6.18 1.28 14.02
CA LYS A 175 -5.46 1.41 12.77
C LYS A 175 -6.17 2.44 11.90
N SER A 176 -5.40 3.16 11.09
CA SER A 176 -5.92 4.06 10.07
C SER A 176 -6.53 3.27 8.89
N ASP A 177 -7.57 2.48 9.16
CA ASP A 177 -8.39 1.87 8.13
C ASP A 177 -9.54 2.83 7.83
N ARG A 178 -9.22 3.92 7.12
CA ARG A 178 -10.25 4.57 6.30
C ARG A 178 -10.72 3.50 5.32
N LYS A 179 -11.96 3.03 5.49
CA LYS A 179 -12.58 2.10 4.55
C LYS A 179 -12.49 2.76 3.18
N VAL A 180 -11.91 2.04 2.20
CA VAL A 180 -11.88 2.45 0.79
C VAL A 180 -13.30 2.40 0.17
N SER A 181 -14.36 2.44 0.98
CA SER A 181 -15.76 2.27 0.55
C SER A 181 -16.43 3.57 0.11
N GLU A 182 -15.76 4.71 0.19
CA GLU A 182 -16.31 6.03 -0.24
C GLU A 182 -15.36 6.76 -1.20
N LEU A 183 -14.55 6.02 -1.95
CA LEU A 183 -14.12 6.50 -3.25
C LEU A 183 -15.01 5.79 -4.26
N ASP A 184 -15.70 6.56 -5.09
CA ASP A 184 -16.54 6.06 -6.17
C ASP A 184 -15.84 4.86 -6.84
N PRO A 185 -16.56 3.76 -7.12
CA PRO A 185 -15.98 2.69 -7.92
C PRO A 185 -15.47 3.35 -9.19
N VAL A 186 -14.15 3.44 -9.33
CA VAL A 186 -13.50 3.70 -10.61
C VAL A 186 -14.06 2.59 -11.49
N GLU A 187 -14.91 2.96 -12.44
CA GLU A 187 -15.51 2.03 -13.39
C GLU A 187 -14.37 1.14 -13.89
N GLU A 188 -14.39 -0.12 -13.43
CA GLU A 188 -13.47 -1.12 -13.95
C GLU A 188 -13.98 -1.42 -15.35
N GLU A 189 -13.59 -0.61 -16.32
CA GLU A 189 -13.51 -1.06 -17.71
C GLU A 189 -12.40 -2.11 -17.76
N VAL A 190 -12.71 -3.31 -17.28
CA VAL A 190 -12.04 -4.51 -17.73
C VAL A 190 -12.41 -4.65 -19.20
N THR A 191 -11.66 -3.99 -20.08
CA THR A 191 -11.68 -4.34 -21.50
C THR A 191 -11.23 -5.79 -21.59
N ALA A 192 -12.22 -6.68 -21.63
CA ALA A 192 -11.99 -8.07 -21.96
C ALA A 192 -11.23 -8.12 -23.30
N PRO A 193 -10.17 -8.93 -23.43
CA PRO A 193 -9.56 -9.12 -24.73
C PRO A 193 -10.63 -9.75 -25.63
N GLU A 194 -11.04 -9.01 -26.67
CA GLU A 194 -11.89 -9.51 -27.74
C GLU A 194 -11.29 -10.84 -28.23
N LYS A 195 -12.10 -11.90 -28.20
CA LYS A 195 -11.75 -13.15 -28.83
C LYS A 195 -11.72 -12.86 -30.33
N GLU A 196 -10.54 -12.82 -30.93
CA GLU A 196 -10.40 -12.95 -32.38
C GLU A 196 -11.04 -14.28 -32.78
N GLU A 197 -12.27 -14.21 -33.30
CA GLU A 197 -12.86 -15.30 -34.06
C GLU A 197 -11.97 -15.50 -35.29
N GLY A 198 -11.23 -16.61 -35.30
CA GLY A 198 -10.44 -17.01 -36.46
C GLY A 198 -11.31 -17.11 -37.71
N PRO A 199 -10.74 -16.90 -38.90
CA PRO A 199 -11.50 -16.86 -40.14
C PRO A 199 -12.24 -18.17 -40.37
N LYS A 200 -13.55 -18.08 -40.60
CA LYS A 200 -14.38 -19.18 -41.09
C LYS A 200 -13.79 -19.63 -42.43
N ALA A 201 -13.32 -20.88 -42.48
CA ALA A 201 -12.97 -21.53 -43.73
C ALA A 201 -14.27 -21.76 -44.52
N GLU A 202 -14.56 -20.87 -45.47
CA GLU A 202 -15.46 -21.15 -46.58
C GLU A 202 -14.76 -22.17 -47.47
N ILE A 203 -15.21 -23.42 -47.42
CA ILE A 203 -14.82 -24.44 -48.38
C ILE A 203 -15.81 -24.34 -49.54
N GLU A 204 -15.43 -23.59 -50.58
CA GLU A 204 -15.98 -23.76 -51.92
C GLU A 204 -15.49 -25.11 -52.46
N VAL A 205 -16.43 -26.03 -52.72
CA VAL A 205 -16.17 -27.19 -53.58
C VAL A 205 -16.98 -26.98 -54.86
N GLU A 206 -16.40 -26.25 -55.79
CA GLU A 206 -16.71 -26.41 -57.22
C GLU A 206 -15.84 -27.54 -57.77
N ALA A 207 -16.46 -28.66 -58.15
CA ALA A 207 -15.84 -29.66 -59.00
C ALA A 207 -16.87 -30.25 -59.97
N LYS A 208 -16.92 -29.63 -61.15
CA LYS A 208 -17.13 -30.17 -62.50
C LYS A 208 -18.32 -31.10 -62.80
N GLU A 209 -19.19 -30.57 -63.67
CA GLU A 209 -19.89 -31.35 -64.69
C GLU A 209 -18.92 -32.21 -65.52
N GLU A 210 -19.26 -33.47 -65.74
CA GLU A 210 -19.06 -34.12 -67.04
C GLU A 210 -20.16 -35.19 -67.26
N LYS A 211 -20.83 -35.03 -68.41
CA LYS A 211 -21.90 -35.88 -68.96
C LYS A 211 -21.44 -37.34 -69.12
N LYS A 212 -22.36 -38.31 -68.93
CA LYS A 212 -22.68 -39.35 -69.93
C LYS A 212 -23.82 -40.30 -69.50
N ASP A 213 -24.75 -40.45 -70.45
CA ASP A 213 -25.55 -41.64 -70.80
C ASP A 213 -26.62 -42.16 -69.83
N GLY A 214 -27.88 -42.16 -70.31
CA GLY A 214 -29.03 -42.82 -69.73
C GLY A 214 -30.36 -42.23 -70.18
#